data_AF-A0A250VWU2-F1
#
_entry.id   AF-A0A250VWU2-F1
#
_cell.length_a   1.000
_cell.length_b   1.000
_cell.length_c   1.000
_cell.angle_alpha   90.00
_cell.angle_beta   90.00
_cell.angle_gamma   90.00
#
_symmetry.space_group_name_H-M   'P 1'
#
loop_
_entity.id
_entity.type
_entity.pdbx_description
1 polymer ?
#
loop_
_entity_poly.entity_id
_entity_poly.type
_entity_poly.pdbx_seq_one_letter_code
_entity_poly.pdbx_strand_id
1 'polypeptide(L)'
;MTALDINGASLSVLKTHLPIGRPEHTTGLPHDRRRAGVHLITPPAWEYEHTLPNPLGNRDEPGPRWVTEPTLRLLLRLSSPKYGLCDPPRIHESFTSGARENLLEKFRIALKDARDRAIDTGDEVTLEYVKAMYSKFVSTMGESNYNRELYRPDWMHLIRSQAFANLWTKAFKAYEEGLTLVRAMGTDELHVIGDWRAVFPEGRGVSEVKIKDTYVIGSETT
;
A
#
# COMPACT_ATOMS: atom_id res chain seq x y z
N MET A 1 13.30 17.68 -9.13
CA MET A 1 12.35 16.65 -8.65
C MET A 1 13.09 15.34 -8.53
N THR A 2 12.83 14.57 -7.48
CA THR A 2 13.48 13.27 -7.24
C THR A 2 12.41 12.18 -7.15
N ALA A 3 12.56 11.12 -7.95
CA ALA A 3 11.78 9.91 -7.84
C ALA A 3 12.47 8.94 -6.88
N LEU A 4 11.74 8.53 -5.84
CA LEU A 4 12.21 7.67 -4.77
C LEU A 4 11.59 6.29 -4.88
N ASP A 5 12.37 5.26 -4.59
CA ASP A 5 11.94 3.86 -4.50
C ASP A 5 11.98 3.40 -3.04
N ILE A 6 10.83 2.95 -2.53
CA ILE A 6 10.68 2.49 -1.15
C ILE A 6 11.10 1.02 -1.05
N ASN A 7 12.28 0.78 -0.49
CA ASN A 7 12.79 -0.57 -0.38
C ASN A 7 11.94 -1.45 0.54
N GLY A 8 11.69 -2.68 0.08
CA GLY A 8 10.95 -3.67 0.86
C GLY A 8 9.44 -3.40 0.95
N ALA A 9 8.88 -2.51 0.13
CA ALA A 9 7.43 -2.29 0.05
C ALA A 9 6.66 -3.60 -0.12
N SER A 10 7.12 -4.46 -1.03
CA SER A 10 6.64 -5.83 -1.22
C SER A 10 6.62 -6.69 0.06
N LEU A 11 7.66 -6.64 0.88
CA LEU A 11 7.68 -7.40 2.14
C LEU A 11 6.75 -6.80 3.19
N SER A 12 6.61 -5.47 3.20
CA SER A 12 5.80 -4.77 4.19
C SER A 12 4.31 -5.14 4.13
N VAL A 13 3.80 -5.43 2.93
CA VAL A 13 2.39 -5.74 2.72
C VAL A 13 2.01 -7.18 3.08
N LEU A 14 2.98 -8.05 3.34
CA LEU A 14 2.70 -9.38 3.89
C LEU A 14 2.15 -9.33 5.33
N LYS A 15 2.15 -8.15 5.96
CA LYS A 15 1.42 -7.85 7.21
C LYS A 15 0.00 -7.34 6.99
N THR A 16 -0.61 -7.62 5.84
CA THR A 16 -2.02 -7.24 5.60
C THR A 16 -2.94 -8.05 6.51
N HIS A 17 -4.01 -7.43 7.01
CA HIS A 17 -5.08 -8.17 7.69
C HIS A 17 -5.85 -9.02 6.66
N LEU A 18 -5.58 -10.33 6.65
CA LEU A 18 -6.16 -11.23 5.67
C LEU A 18 -7.36 -11.99 6.23
N PRO A 19 -8.51 -12.03 5.51
CA PRO A 19 -9.70 -12.77 5.93
C PRO A 19 -9.47 -14.28 5.93
N ILE A 20 -9.94 -14.94 6.99
CA ILE A 20 -9.91 -16.39 7.16
C ILE A 20 -11.33 -16.93 6.99
N GLY A 21 -11.47 -17.99 6.18
CA GLY A 21 -12.77 -18.58 5.89
C GLY A 21 -13.58 -17.77 4.87
N ARG A 22 -14.88 -18.09 4.80
CA ARG A 22 -15.82 -17.50 3.85
C ARG A 22 -16.29 -16.11 4.33
N PRO A 23 -16.28 -15.08 3.49
CA PRO A 23 -16.87 -13.79 3.82
C PRO A 23 -18.38 -13.91 4.09
N GLU A 24 -18.82 -13.24 5.14
CA GLU A 24 -20.23 -13.06 5.49
C GLU A 24 -20.67 -11.66 5.07
N HIS A 25 -21.90 -11.56 4.57
CA HIS A 25 -22.51 -10.30 4.18
C HIS A 25 -23.14 -9.63 5.41
N THR A 26 -22.86 -8.35 5.60
CA THR A 26 -23.47 -7.53 6.65
C THR A 26 -23.87 -6.16 6.12
N THR A 27 -24.95 -5.61 6.66
CA THR A 27 -25.48 -4.27 6.37
C THR A 27 -25.74 -3.53 7.67
N GLY A 28 -25.57 -2.20 7.66
CA GLY A 28 -25.91 -1.34 8.82
C GLY A 28 -25.07 -1.54 10.09
N LEU A 29 -23.99 -2.35 10.04
CA LEU A 29 -23.07 -2.53 11.15
C LEU A 29 -21.87 -1.55 11.06
N PRO A 30 -21.35 -1.07 12.20
CA PRO A 30 -20.10 -0.30 12.20
C PRO A 30 -18.91 -1.17 11.76
N HIS A 31 -17.79 -0.52 11.42
CA HIS A 31 -16.55 -1.21 11.09
C HIS A 31 -16.04 -2.06 12.25
N ASP A 32 -15.83 -3.36 12.02
CA ASP A 32 -15.18 -4.27 12.97
C ASP A 32 -13.71 -4.47 12.60
N ARG A 33 -12.82 -3.93 13.44
CA ARG A 33 -11.37 -4.00 13.28
C ARG A 33 -10.79 -5.42 13.36
N ARG A 34 -11.54 -6.42 13.81
CA ARG A 34 -11.13 -7.83 13.86
C ARG A 34 -11.45 -8.58 12.57
N ARG A 35 -12.18 -7.95 11.65
CA ARG A 35 -12.59 -8.52 10.37
C ARG A 35 -11.85 -7.84 9.23
N ALA A 36 -11.80 -8.52 8.09
CA ALA A 36 -11.25 -7.99 6.85
C ALA A 36 -12.06 -8.50 5.65
N GLY A 37 -12.01 -7.77 4.55
CA GLY A 37 -12.73 -8.08 3.34
C GLY A 37 -12.92 -6.85 2.47
N VAL A 38 -14.12 -6.71 1.91
CA VAL A 38 -14.51 -5.59 1.05
C VAL A 38 -15.76 -4.89 1.56
N HIS A 39 -15.85 -3.59 1.29
CA HIS A 39 -16.86 -2.70 1.84
C HIS A 39 -17.40 -1.79 0.76
N LEU A 40 -18.72 -1.70 0.63
CA LEU A 40 -19.35 -0.68 -0.19
C LEU A 40 -19.45 0.60 0.64
N ILE A 41 -18.78 1.66 0.20
CA ILE A 41 -18.75 2.93 0.92
C ILE A 41 -19.20 4.08 0.04
N THR A 42 -19.81 5.11 0.63
CA THR A 42 -19.72 6.46 0.06
C THR A 42 -18.43 7.09 0.60
N PRO A 43 -17.45 7.37 -0.27
CA PRO A 43 -16.23 8.03 0.17
C PRO A 43 -16.49 9.48 0.58
N PRO A 44 -15.70 10.04 1.51
CA PRO A 44 -15.79 11.45 1.84
C PRO A 44 -15.25 12.31 0.68
N ALA A 45 -15.60 13.60 0.68
CA ALA A 45 -14.94 14.57 -0.18
C ALA A 45 -13.43 14.63 0.15
N TRP A 46 -12.61 14.88 -0.87
CA TRP A 46 -11.16 14.99 -0.72
C TRP A 46 -10.71 16.37 -1.17
N GLU A 47 -10.51 17.27 -0.21
CA GLU A 47 -10.20 18.69 -0.49
C GLU A 47 -8.69 18.95 -0.72
N TYR A 48 -7.86 17.91 -0.66
CA TYR A 48 -6.40 18.02 -0.70
C TYR A 48 -5.80 17.57 -2.04
N GLU A 49 -6.59 17.51 -3.12
CA GLU A 49 -6.15 16.98 -4.44
C GLU A 49 -4.89 17.67 -4.99
N HIS A 50 -4.64 18.93 -4.62
CA HIS A 50 -3.49 19.70 -5.07
C HIS A 50 -2.21 19.50 -4.22
N THR A 51 -2.31 18.88 -3.05
CA THR A 51 -1.18 18.75 -2.10
C THR A 51 -0.90 17.31 -1.69
N LEU A 52 -1.94 16.46 -1.64
CA LEU A 52 -1.85 15.08 -1.22
C LEU A 52 -2.56 14.16 -2.23
N PRO A 53 -2.00 12.96 -2.49
CA PRO A 53 -2.66 11.99 -3.35
C PRO A 53 -4.01 11.59 -2.75
N ASN A 54 -5.04 11.45 -3.59
CA ASN A 54 -6.33 10.94 -3.14
C ASN A 54 -6.16 9.51 -2.59
N PRO A 55 -6.63 9.19 -1.36
CA PRO A 55 -6.52 7.85 -0.78
C PRO A 55 -7.26 6.76 -1.57
N LEU A 56 -8.10 7.13 -2.54
CA LEU A 56 -8.77 6.22 -3.48
C LEU A 56 -8.06 6.09 -4.82
N GLY A 57 -6.95 6.80 -5.04
CA GLY A 57 -6.28 6.93 -6.34
C GLY A 57 -7.08 7.79 -7.33
N ASN A 58 -6.70 7.76 -8.61
CA ASN A 58 -7.32 8.54 -9.69
C ASN A 58 -8.66 7.95 -10.18
N ARG A 59 -9.58 7.63 -9.28
CA ARG A 59 -10.87 7.02 -9.65
C ARG A 59 -11.95 8.10 -9.84
N ASP A 60 -12.38 8.32 -11.09
CA ASP A 60 -13.32 9.40 -11.45
C ASP A 60 -14.83 9.07 -11.28
N GLU A 61 -15.21 7.84 -10.94
CA GLU A 61 -16.63 7.45 -10.95
C GLU A 61 -17.44 8.00 -9.75
N PRO A 62 -18.50 8.81 -9.94
CA PRO A 62 -19.28 9.32 -8.81
C PRO A 62 -20.05 8.20 -8.06
N GLY A 63 -20.32 8.42 -6.76
CA GLY A 63 -21.22 7.57 -5.97
C GLY A 63 -20.53 6.51 -5.08
N PRO A 64 -21.32 5.55 -4.54
CA PRO A 64 -20.81 4.47 -3.70
C PRO A 64 -19.88 3.51 -4.44
N ARG A 65 -18.83 3.03 -3.75
CA ARG A 65 -17.76 2.21 -4.36
C ARG A 65 -17.32 1.08 -3.45
N TRP A 66 -16.95 -0.04 -4.05
CA TRP A 66 -16.30 -1.13 -3.35
C TRP A 66 -14.84 -0.81 -3.08
N VAL A 67 -14.47 -0.85 -1.80
CA VAL A 67 -13.09 -0.70 -1.34
C VAL A 67 -12.67 -1.90 -0.52
N THR A 68 -11.37 -2.20 -0.53
CA THR A 68 -10.77 -3.23 0.31
C THR A 68 -10.56 -2.71 1.73
N GLU A 69 -10.43 -3.64 2.68
CA GLU A 69 -10.18 -3.32 4.09
C GLU A 69 -8.98 -2.36 4.33
N PRO A 70 -7.81 -2.50 3.68
CA PRO A 70 -6.72 -1.53 3.84
C PRO A 70 -7.08 -0.11 3.42
N THR A 71 -7.87 0.03 2.36
CA THR A 71 -8.35 1.35 1.88
C THR A 71 -9.34 1.95 2.86
N LEU A 72 -10.29 1.16 3.37
CA LEU A 72 -11.23 1.61 4.40
C LEU A 72 -10.49 2.04 5.67
N ARG A 73 -9.53 1.24 6.15
CA ARG A 73 -8.70 1.58 7.31
C ARG A 73 -7.88 2.84 7.10
N LEU A 74 -7.41 3.10 5.88
CA LEU A 74 -6.75 4.36 5.55
C LEU A 74 -7.74 5.51 5.72
N LEU A 75 -8.90 5.50 5.05
CA LEU A 75 -9.90 6.56 5.17
C LEU A 75 -10.37 6.82 6.61
N LEU A 76 -10.61 5.76 7.39
CA LEU A 76 -10.96 5.87 8.81
C LEU A 76 -9.82 6.48 9.65
N ARG A 77 -8.56 6.26 9.26
CA ARG A 77 -7.41 6.90 9.90
C ARG A 77 -7.35 8.37 9.53
N LEU A 78 -7.54 8.72 8.25
CA LEU A 78 -7.46 10.10 7.76
C LEU A 78 -8.57 10.99 8.31
N SER A 79 -9.73 10.40 8.59
CA SER A 79 -10.86 11.07 9.26
C SER A 79 -10.76 11.14 10.79
N SER A 80 -9.77 10.47 11.38
CA SER A 80 -9.59 10.54 12.84
C SER A 80 -9.12 11.95 13.27
N PRO A 81 -9.40 12.38 14.51
CA PRO A 81 -9.00 13.70 15.00
C PRO A 81 -7.49 13.99 14.91
N LYS A 82 -6.65 12.94 14.86
CA LYS A 82 -5.21 13.09 14.69
C LYS A 82 -4.84 13.67 13.32
N TYR A 83 -5.58 13.30 12.27
CA TYR A 83 -5.29 13.70 10.89
C TYR A 83 -6.27 14.77 10.40
N GLY A 84 -7.57 14.57 10.62
CA GLY A 84 -8.61 15.54 10.29
C GLY A 84 -8.68 15.92 8.81
N LEU A 85 -8.29 15.02 7.89
CA LEU A 85 -8.14 15.33 6.46
C LEU A 85 -9.43 15.10 5.65
N CYS A 86 -10.41 14.40 6.20
CA CYS A 86 -11.69 14.15 5.54
C CYS A 86 -12.74 13.71 6.56
N ASP A 87 -14.01 13.70 6.15
CA ASP A 87 -15.06 13.07 6.94
C ASP A 87 -14.89 11.54 6.99
N PRO A 88 -15.46 10.86 8.00
CA PRO A 88 -15.51 9.40 8.01
C PRO A 88 -16.29 8.86 6.81
N PRO A 89 -15.80 7.82 6.10
CA PRO A 89 -16.55 7.19 5.02
C PRO A 89 -17.82 6.55 5.55
N ARG A 90 -18.93 6.68 4.80
CA ARG A 90 -20.17 5.98 5.13
C ARG A 90 -20.14 4.57 4.58
N ILE A 91 -20.14 3.58 5.47
CA ILE A 91 -20.20 2.15 5.11
C ILE A 91 -21.66 1.74 4.93
N HIS A 92 -22.00 1.17 3.78
CA HIS A 92 -23.35 0.68 3.48
C HIS A 92 -23.48 -0.81 3.77
N GLU A 93 -22.53 -1.59 3.26
CA GLU A 93 -22.48 -3.03 3.42
C GLU A 93 -21.05 -3.56 3.33
N SER A 94 -20.85 -4.79 3.79
CA SER A 94 -19.54 -5.42 3.86
C SER A 94 -19.63 -6.92 3.60
N PHE A 95 -18.62 -7.46 2.90
CA PHE A 95 -18.36 -8.90 2.82
C PHE A 95 -17.05 -9.16 3.53
N THR A 96 -17.11 -9.66 4.76
CA THR A 96 -15.91 -9.82 5.61
C THR A 96 -15.90 -11.13 6.36
N SER A 97 -14.74 -11.57 6.80
CA SER A 97 -14.60 -12.65 7.77
C SER A 97 -13.54 -12.30 8.82
N GLY A 98 -13.39 -13.16 9.84
CA GLY A 98 -12.36 -12.96 10.87
C GLY A 98 -10.96 -12.87 10.25
N ALA A 99 -10.15 -11.90 10.68
CA ALA A 99 -8.86 -11.60 10.06
C ALA A 99 -7.66 -11.97 10.93
N ARG A 100 -6.50 -12.14 10.28
CA ARG A 100 -5.18 -12.21 10.93
C ARG A 100 -4.16 -11.39 10.15
N GLU A 101 -3.42 -10.55 10.87
CA GLU A 101 -2.33 -9.73 10.32
C GLU A 101 -1.06 -10.55 10.03
N ASN A 102 -0.77 -11.52 10.89
CA ASN A 102 0.49 -12.27 10.87
C ASN A 102 0.40 -13.60 10.11
N LEU A 103 -0.60 -13.77 9.24
CA LEU A 103 -0.84 -15.04 8.55
C LEU A 103 0.34 -15.43 7.65
N LEU A 104 1.00 -14.45 7.03
CA LEU A 104 2.15 -14.65 6.15
C LEU A 104 3.48 -14.31 6.83
N GLU A 105 3.52 -14.15 8.16
CA GLU A 105 4.68 -13.59 8.87
C GLU A 105 5.92 -14.48 8.74
N LYS A 106 5.77 -15.81 8.86
CA LYS A 106 6.92 -16.74 8.68
C LYS A 106 7.49 -16.66 7.27
N PHE A 107 6.62 -16.57 6.25
CA PHE A 107 7.04 -16.40 4.87
C PHE A 107 7.76 -15.07 4.66
N ARG A 108 7.21 -13.98 5.22
CA ARG A 108 7.82 -12.65 5.19
C ARG A 108 9.22 -12.64 5.81
N ILE A 109 9.40 -13.26 6.99
CA ILE A 109 10.69 -13.35 7.68
C ILE A 109 11.69 -14.12 6.81
N ALA A 110 11.33 -15.29 6.29
CA ALA A 110 12.22 -16.08 5.44
C ALA A 110 12.68 -15.30 4.18
N LEU A 111 11.78 -14.59 3.52
CA LEU A 111 12.13 -13.75 2.37
C LEU A 111 12.99 -12.54 2.77
N LYS A 112 12.70 -11.91 3.91
CA LYS A 112 13.51 -10.82 4.44
C LYS A 112 14.94 -11.29 4.72
N ASP A 113 15.11 -12.41 5.41
CA ASP A 113 16.43 -12.93 5.78
C ASP A 113 17.23 -13.41 4.56
N ALA A 114 16.55 -13.93 3.53
CA ALA A 114 17.18 -14.23 2.24
C ALA A 114 17.62 -12.95 1.52
N ARG A 115 16.75 -11.92 1.49
CA ARG A 115 17.04 -10.62 0.88
C ARG A 115 18.22 -9.91 1.55
N ASP A 116 18.22 -9.86 2.87
CA ASP A 116 19.24 -9.15 3.64
C ASP A 116 20.60 -9.81 3.46
N ARG A 117 20.68 -11.15 3.55
CA ARG A 117 21.91 -11.88 3.22
C ARG A 117 22.39 -11.63 1.79
N ALA A 118 21.49 -11.62 0.81
CA ALA A 118 21.86 -11.36 -0.58
C ALA A 118 22.42 -9.95 -0.78
N ILE A 119 21.91 -8.96 -0.04
CA ILE A 119 22.47 -7.60 -0.04
C ILE A 119 23.85 -7.59 0.61
N ASP A 120 24.00 -8.23 1.76
CA ASP A 120 25.27 -8.26 2.50
C ASP A 120 26.40 -8.96 1.72
N THR A 121 26.07 -10.01 0.96
CA THR A 121 27.06 -10.75 0.15
C THR A 121 27.19 -10.24 -1.29
N GLY A 122 26.41 -9.24 -1.70
CA GLY A 122 26.38 -8.77 -3.08
C GLY A 122 25.85 -9.79 -4.09
N ASP A 123 25.00 -10.73 -3.65
CA ASP A 123 24.38 -11.74 -4.52
C ASP A 123 23.15 -11.18 -5.24
N GLU A 124 23.39 -10.60 -6.41
CA GLU A 124 22.34 -9.97 -7.23
C GLU A 124 21.31 -10.99 -7.75
N VAL A 125 21.73 -12.22 -8.03
CA VAL A 125 20.84 -13.27 -8.55
C VAL A 125 19.81 -13.65 -7.49
N THR A 126 20.26 -13.94 -6.27
CA THR A 126 19.36 -14.25 -5.16
C THR A 126 18.44 -13.07 -4.85
N LEU A 127 18.96 -11.83 -4.89
CA LEU A 127 18.16 -10.63 -4.65
C LEU A 127 17.00 -10.50 -5.66
N GLU A 128 17.27 -10.63 -6.96
CA GLU A 128 16.24 -10.55 -7.99
C GLU A 128 15.27 -11.74 -7.93
N TYR A 129 15.77 -12.94 -7.59
CA TYR A 129 14.91 -14.11 -7.41
C TYR A 129 13.92 -13.91 -6.25
N VAL A 130 14.37 -13.41 -5.10
CA VAL A 130 13.50 -13.12 -3.94
C VAL A 130 12.43 -12.08 -4.30
N LYS A 131 12.78 -11.04 -5.06
CA LYS A 131 11.79 -10.05 -5.55
C LYS A 131 10.75 -10.70 -6.48
N ALA A 132 11.20 -11.53 -7.42
CA ALA A 132 10.34 -12.25 -8.34
C ALA A 132 9.40 -13.23 -7.62
N MET A 133 9.90 -13.95 -6.61
CA MET A 133 9.11 -14.87 -5.79
C MET A 133 7.92 -14.18 -5.13
N TYR A 134 8.14 -13.00 -4.53
CA TYR A 134 7.06 -12.22 -3.94
C TYR A 134 6.01 -11.82 -4.99
N SER A 135 6.46 -11.23 -6.10
CA SER A 135 5.56 -10.75 -7.16
C SER A 135 4.73 -11.90 -7.73
N LYS A 136 5.36 -13.07 -7.92
CA LYS A 136 4.70 -14.28 -8.38
C LYS A 136 3.73 -14.85 -7.36
N PHE A 137 4.07 -14.87 -6.08
CA PHE A 137 3.15 -15.33 -5.02
C PHE A 137 1.86 -14.50 -5.01
N VAL A 138 1.97 -13.17 -5.01
CA VAL A 138 0.80 -12.28 -4.95
C VAL A 138 -0.03 -12.33 -6.24
N SER A 139 0.58 -12.44 -7.42
CA SER A 139 -0.18 -12.55 -8.68
C SER A 139 -0.87 -13.91 -8.83
N THR A 140 -0.17 -15.01 -8.51
CA THR A 140 -0.71 -16.36 -8.73
C THR A 140 -1.83 -16.73 -7.77
N MET A 141 -1.87 -16.17 -6.56
CA MET A 141 -2.94 -16.46 -5.60
C MET A 141 -4.31 -15.92 -6.03
N GLY A 142 -4.37 -14.92 -6.92
CA GLY A 142 -5.64 -14.33 -7.37
C GLY A 142 -6.08 -14.76 -8.76
N GLU A 143 -5.14 -15.10 -9.64
CA GLU A 143 -5.41 -15.23 -11.08
C GLU A 143 -5.06 -16.63 -11.65
N SER A 144 -4.35 -17.47 -10.90
CA SER A 144 -3.89 -18.77 -11.42
C SER A 144 -4.95 -19.86 -11.29
N ASN A 145 -5.50 -20.29 -12.43
CA ASN A 145 -6.36 -21.49 -12.53
C ASN A 145 -5.59 -22.81 -12.26
N TYR A 146 -4.25 -22.76 -12.27
CA TYR A 146 -3.37 -23.90 -12.00
C TYR A 146 -2.93 -24.00 -10.54
N ASN A 147 -2.96 -22.88 -9.79
CA ASN A 147 -2.66 -22.89 -8.36
C ASN A 147 -3.94 -23.20 -7.56
N ARG A 148 -4.21 -24.50 -7.37
CA ARG A 148 -5.41 -24.97 -6.66
C ARG A 148 -5.26 -24.94 -5.14
N GLU A 149 -4.04 -24.85 -4.62
CA GLU A 149 -3.78 -24.92 -3.18
C GLU A 149 -4.09 -23.59 -2.47
N LEU A 150 -3.91 -22.45 -3.15
CA LEU A 150 -4.22 -21.12 -2.63
C LEU A 150 -4.86 -20.23 -3.71
N TYR A 151 -6.19 -20.34 -3.86
CA TYR A 151 -6.99 -19.46 -4.70
C TYR A 151 -7.75 -18.44 -3.84
N ARG A 152 -7.16 -17.25 -3.64
CA ARG A 152 -7.64 -16.16 -2.79
C ARG A 152 -7.51 -14.81 -3.51
N PRO A 153 -8.39 -14.52 -4.49
CA PRO A 153 -8.41 -13.23 -5.19
C PRO A 153 -8.65 -12.05 -4.24
N ASP A 154 -9.43 -12.27 -3.17
CA ASP A 154 -9.63 -11.29 -2.12
C ASP A 154 -8.31 -10.93 -1.41
N TRP A 155 -7.47 -11.90 -1.06
CA TRP A 155 -6.15 -11.63 -0.47
C TRP A 155 -5.26 -10.82 -1.42
N MET A 156 -5.24 -11.16 -2.71
CA MET A 156 -4.47 -10.42 -3.71
C MET A 156 -4.87 -8.93 -3.73
N HIS A 157 -6.18 -8.63 -3.81
CA HIS A 157 -6.66 -7.25 -3.82
C HIS A 157 -6.35 -6.51 -2.51
N LEU A 158 -6.51 -7.19 -1.36
CA LEU A 158 -6.16 -6.62 -0.06
C LEU A 158 -4.66 -6.30 0.01
N ILE A 159 -3.76 -7.22 -0.35
CA ILE A 159 -2.31 -7.00 -0.36
C ILE A 159 -1.91 -5.85 -1.28
N ARG A 160 -2.44 -5.80 -2.51
CA ARG A 160 -2.19 -4.71 -3.46
C ARG A 160 -2.62 -3.36 -2.88
N SER A 161 -3.80 -3.29 -2.26
CA SER A 161 -4.29 -2.05 -1.64
C SER A 161 -3.52 -1.64 -0.38
N GLN A 162 -2.98 -2.61 0.38
CA GLN A 162 -2.12 -2.33 1.52
C GLN A 162 -0.81 -1.66 1.08
N ALA A 163 -0.29 -2.04 -0.10
CA ALA A 163 0.90 -1.40 -0.68
C ALA A 163 0.66 0.09 -0.90
N PHE A 164 -0.47 0.42 -1.52
CA PHE A 164 -0.88 1.80 -1.72
C PHE A 164 -1.06 2.54 -0.39
N ALA A 165 -1.73 1.95 0.60
CA ALA A 165 -1.91 2.59 1.91
C ALA A 165 -0.58 2.84 2.65
N ASN A 166 0.40 1.94 2.52
CA ASN A 166 1.73 2.11 3.08
C ASN A 166 2.49 3.25 2.37
N LEU A 167 2.43 3.30 1.04
CA LEU A 167 3.02 4.38 0.25
C LEU A 167 2.38 5.73 0.57
N TRP A 168 1.05 5.78 0.68
CA TRP A 168 0.30 6.97 1.07
C TRP A 168 0.76 7.49 2.44
N THR A 169 0.97 6.60 3.42
CA THR A 169 1.47 7.00 4.75
C THR A 169 2.86 7.62 4.66
N LYS A 170 3.74 7.12 3.78
CA LYS A 170 5.06 7.73 3.53
C LYS A 170 4.94 9.07 2.80
N ALA A 171 4.04 9.19 1.85
CA ALA A 171 3.75 10.43 1.16
C ALA A 171 3.28 11.50 2.17
N PHE A 172 2.35 11.16 3.06
CA PHE A 172 1.88 12.07 4.10
C PHE A 172 3.00 12.49 5.06
N LYS A 173 3.87 11.57 5.50
CA LYS A 173 5.06 11.93 6.28
C LYS A 173 5.96 12.94 5.55
N ALA A 174 6.21 12.70 4.26
CA ALA A 174 7.00 13.63 3.44
C ALA A 174 6.36 15.02 3.39
N TYR A 175 5.05 15.10 3.23
CA TYR A 175 4.30 16.35 3.26
C TYR A 175 4.39 17.06 4.63
N GLU A 176 4.23 16.34 5.74
CA GLU A 176 4.33 16.92 7.09
C GLU A 176 5.72 17.49 7.39
N GLU A 177 6.78 16.88 6.85
CA GLU A 177 8.16 17.33 6.98
C GLU A 177 8.54 18.41 5.93
N GLY A 178 7.56 18.96 5.21
CA GLY A 178 7.74 20.10 4.31
C GLY A 178 8.21 19.75 2.90
N LEU A 179 8.26 18.46 2.52
CA LEU A 179 8.51 18.09 1.12
C LEU A 179 7.27 18.38 0.27
N THR A 180 7.48 18.90 -0.92
CA THR A 180 6.41 19.01 -1.91
C THR A 180 6.22 17.65 -2.57
N LEU A 181 5.02 17.08 -2.44
CA LEU A 181 4.65 15.85 -3.15
C LEU A 181 4.22 16.18 -4.57
N VAL A 182 4.81 15.49 -5.55
CA VAL A 182 4.40 15.60 -6.95
C VAL A 182 3.46 14.46 -7.32
N ARG A 183 3.82 13.22 -6.93
CA ARG A 183 3.01 12.04 -7.22
C ARG A 183 3.42 10.84 -6.34
N ALA A 184 2.47 9.97 -6.04
CA ALA A 184 2.72 8.60 -5.57
C ALA A 184 2.28 7.63 -6.68
N MET A 185 3.15 6.73 -7.09
CA MET A 185 2.94 5.80 -8.20
C MET A 185 3.16 4.35 -7.79
N GLY A 186 2.38 3.45 -8.40
CA GLY A 186 2.51 2.02 -8.18
C GLY A 186 2.37 1.67 -6.70
N THR A 187 3.33 0.89 -6.20
CA THR A 187 3.34 0.37 -4.82
C THR A 187 4.45 0.93 -3.95
N ASP A 188 5.46 1.55 -4.56
CA ASP A 188 6.75 1.85 -3.95
C ASP A 188 7.41 3.12 -4.49
N GLU A 189 6.78 3.87 -5.39
CA GLU A 189 7.40 5.02 -6.02
C GLU A 189 6.80 6.34 -5.53
N LEU A 190 7.65 7.24 -5.04
CA LEU A 190 7.27 8.56 -4.53
C LEU A 190 8.08 9.67 -5.21
N HIS A 191 7.40 10.64 -5.81
CA HIS A 191 8.04 11.80 -6.46
C HIS A 191 7.92 13.02 -5.57
N VAL A 192 9.06 13.60 -5.21
CA VAL A 192 9.14 14.73 -4.27
C VAL A 192 10.04 15.86 -4.77
N ILE A 193 9.83 17.05 -4.23
CA ILE A 193 10.73 18.20 -4.31
C ILE A 193 11.08 18.63 -2.88
N GLY A 194 12.38 18.85 -2.62
CA GLY A 194 12.93 19.17 -1.30
C GLY A 194 14.00 18.18 -0.85
N ASP A 195 14.54 18.38 0.36
CA ASP A 195 15.57 17.51 0.94
C ASP A 195 14.97 16.23 1.55
N TRP A 196 14.77 15.22 0.71
CA TRP A 196 14.17 13.96 1.14
C TRP A 196 15.03 13.17 2.14
N ARG A 197 16.35 13.42 2.20
CA ARG A 197 17.26 12.71 3.10
C ARG A 197 17.08 13.13 4.56
N ALA A 198 16.56 14.32 4.80
CA ALA A 198 16.12 14.74 6.13
C ALA A 198 14.92 13.93 6.63
N VAL A 199 14.13 13.34 5.73
CA VAL A 199 12.86 12.66 6.05
C VAL A 199 12.99 11.13 6.07
N PHE A 200 13.79 10.58 5.16
CA PHE A 200 13.94 9.14 4.98
C PHE A 200 15.41 8.71 5.01
N PRO A 201 15.74 7.61 5.70
CA PRO A 201 17.08 7.03 5.62
C PRO A 201 17.33 6.51 4.21
N GLU A 202 18.48 6.87 3.66
CA GLU A 202 18.96 6.38 2.36
C GLU A 202 19.58 4.99 2.52
N GLY A 203 19.26 4.07 1.61
CA GLY A 203 19.91 2.77 1.57
C GLY A 203 19.14 1.70 0.79
N ARG A 204 19.36 0.43 1.14
CA ARG A 204 18.77 -0.76 0.49
C ARG A 204 18.03 -1.68 1.45
N GLY A 205 18.12 -1.43 2.76
CA GLY A 205 17.42 -2.14 3.82
C GLY A 205 15.91 -1.96 3.74
N VAL A 206 15.16 -2.77 4.49
CA VAL A 206 13.70 -2.63 4.54
C VAL A 206 13.36 -1.28 5.15
N SER A 207 12.40 -0.55 4.54
CA SER A 207 11.93 0.79 4.92
C SER A 207 12.84 1.96 4.56
N GLU A 208 14.10 1.71 4.17
CA GLU A 208 15.02 2.69 3.59
C GLU A 208 14.59 3.05 2.17
N VAL A 209 15.11 4.17 1.67
CA VAL A 209 14.73 4.74 0.38
C VAL A 209 15.96 4.89 -0.49
N LYS A 210 15.80 4.69 -1.79
CA LYS A 210 16.86 4.98 -2.78
C LYS A 210 16.34 5.89 -3.88
N ILE A 211 17.24 6.62 -4.52
CA ILE A 211 16.91 7.38 -5.73
C ILE A 211 16.64 6.38 -6.85
N LYS A 212 15.47 6.51 -7.48
CA LYS A 212 15.12 5.84 -8.72
C LYS A 212 15.54 6.68 -9.92
N ASP A 213 15.24 7.98 -9.88
CA ASP A 213 15.58 8.93 -10.94
C ASP A 213 15.56 10.38 -10.42
N THR A 214 16.19 11.30 -11.15
CA THR A 214 16.21 12.73 -10.84
C THR A 214 15.94 13.55 -12.10
N TYR A 215 14.98 14.46 -12.02
CA TYR A 215 14.54 15.28 -13.16
C TYR A 215 14.64 16.77 -12.83
N VAL A 216 15.06 17.57 -13.82
CA VAL A 216 14.96 19.03 -13.78
C VAL A 216 13.63 19.43 -14.42
N ILE A 217 12.78 20.14 -13.67
CA ILE A 217 11.54 20.70 -14.22
C ILE A 217 11.91 22.06 -14.82
N GLY A 218 11.75 22.23 -16.13
CA GLY A 218 11.82 23.54 -16.79
C GLY A 218 12.98 23.79 -17.78
N SER A 219 13.55 22.78 -18.44
CA SER A 219 14.30 23.08 -19.67
C SER A 219 13.31 23.30 -20.82
N GLU A 220 13.01 24.56 -21.15
CA GLU A 220 12.47 24.90 -22.46
C GLU A 220 13.47 24.39 -23.51
N THR A 221 13.06 23.37 -24.28
CA THR A 221 13.74 23.07 -25.53
C THR A 221 13.37 24.19 -26.49
N THR A 222 14.21 25.22 -26.53
CA THR A 222 14.18 26.26 -27.57
C THR A 222 14.30 25.63 -28.96
#